data_AF-A0A3N5WVQ4-F1
#
_entry.id   AF-A0A3N5WVQ4-F1
#
_cell.length_a   1.000
_cell.length_b   1.000
_cell.length_c   1.000
_cell.angle_alpha   90.00
_cell.angle_beta   90.00
_cell.angle_gamma   90.00
#
_symmetry.space_group_name_H-M   'P 1'
#
loop_
_entity.id
_entity.type
_entity.pdbx_description
1 polymer ?
#
loop_
_entity_poly.entity_id
_entity_poly.type
_entity_poly.pdbx_seq_one_letter_code
_entity_poly.pdbx_strand_id
1 'polypeptide(L)'
;MNLLWLGDPKSFNAALVGGKAANLSRLARMYHRVPDGFSLPVTVMDEAHPLDLRDEITRAIADLMACHSLPDFIAAVRSSAVDEDGATASFAGQHETYLNIVGADAIIQA
;
A
#
# COMPACT_ATOMS: atom_id res chain seq x y z
N MET A 1 -1.23 14.51 1.19
CA MET A 1 -1.43 13.32 0.36
C MET A 1 -1.00 12.16 1.22
N ASN A 2 -1.97 11.39 1.68
CA ASN A 2 -1.83 10.35 2.68
C ASN A 2 -1.38 9.03 2.06
N LEU A 3 -1.31 8.92 0.74
CA LEU A 3 -0.84 7.73 0.04
C LEU A 3 0.61 7.91 -0.43
N LEU A 4 1.43 6.86 -0.28
CA LEU A 4 2.79 6.83 -0.85
C LEU A 4 2.88 5.76 -1.93
N TRP A 5 3.07 6.21 -3.17
CA TRP A 5 3.19 5.34 -4.34
C TRP A 5 4.44 4.46 -4.30
N LEU A 6 4.32 3.23 -4.81
CA LEU A 6 5.48 2.37 -5.03
C LEU A 6 6.41 3.02 -6.06
N GLY A 7 7.71 3.03 -5.76
CA GLY A 7 8.72 3.71 -6.55
C GLY A 7 9.00 5.17 -6.13
N ASP A 8 8.14 5.79 -5.31
CA ASP A 8 8.43 7.11 -4.72
C ASP A 8 9.53 6.99 -3.66
N PRO A 9 10.60 7.83 -3.69
CA PRO A 9 11.62 7.84 -2.65
C PRO A 9 11.10 7.90 -1.20
N LYS A 10 9.95 8.55 -0.96
CA LYS A 10 9.34 8.60 0.38
C LYS A 10 8.87 7.24 0.88
N SER A 11 8.41 6.36 -0.01
CA SER A 11 7.99 5.00 0.37
C SER A 11 9.19 4.05 0.56
N PHE A 12 10.45 4.50 0.42
CA PHE A 12 11.63 3.67 0.74
C PHE A 12 11.95 3.63 2.24
N ASN A 13 11.25 4.44 3.05
CA ASN A 13 11.46 4.51 4.48
C ASN A 13 10.63 3.45 5.22
N ALA A 14 11.30 2.40 5.71
CA ALA A 14 10.66 1.33 6.46
C ALA A 14 10.01 1.80 7.77
N ALA A 15 10.51 2.89 8.38
CA ALA A 15 9.87 3.47 9.56
C ALA A 15 8.50 4.10 9.27
N LEU A 16 8.23 4.39 7.99
CA LEU A 16 7.01 5.05 7.56
C LEU A 16 5.99 4.05 6.99
N VAL A 17 6.42 3.04 6.24
CA VAL A 17 5.52 2.10 5.53
C VAL A 17 5.76 0.62 5.85
N GLY A 18 6.70 0.31 6.75
CA GLY A 18 7.13 -1.05 7.06
C GLY A 18 8.14 -1.64 6.07
N GLY A 19 8.81 -2.71 6.51
CA GLY A 19 9.92 -3.33 5.78
C GLY A 19 9.52 -3.89 4.40
N LYS A 20 8.37 -4.55 4.33
CA LYS A 20 7.86 -5.14 3.08
C LYS A 20 7.55 -4.09 2.03
N ALA A 21 6.74 -3.08 2.37
CA ALA A 21 6.37 -2.03 1.43
C ALA A 21 7.59 -1.20 1.01
N ALA A 22 8.51 -0.92 1.93
CA ALA A 22 9.74 -0.20 1.61
C ALA A 22 10.63 -0.96 0.62
N ASN A 23 10.82 -2.26 0.83
CA ASN A 23 11.60 -3.09 -0.09
C ASN A 23 10.89 -3.25 -1.44
N LEU A 24 9.57 -3.47 -1.44
CA LEU A 24 8.77 -3.54 -2.67
C LEU A 24 8.86 -2.24 -3.47
N SER A 25 8.80 -1.09 -2.80
CA SER A 25 8.90 0.22 -3.45
C SER A 25 10.27 0.46 -4.09
N ARG A 26 11.36 0.05 -3.41
CA ARG A 26 12.71 0.08 -4.01
C ARG A 26 12.78 -0.78 -5.27
N LEU A 27 12.18 -1.97 -5.24
CA LEU A 27 12.10 -2.84 -6.42
C LEU A 27 11.27 -2.19 -7.53
N ALA A 28 10.14 -1.56 -7.22
CA ALA A 28 9.32 -0.87 -8.22
C ALA A 28 10.08 0.27 -8.91
N ARG A 29 10.96 0.96 -8.18
CA ARG A 29 11.81 2.00 -8.77
C ARG A 29 12.86 1.44 -9.73
N MET A 30 13.41 0.27 -9.42
CA MET A 30 14.51 -0.34 -10.16
C MET A 30 14.04 -1.25 -11.30
N TYR A 31 12.84 -1.82 -11.20
CA TYR A 31 12.32 -2.84 -12.11
C TYR A 31 10.88 -2.54 -12.53
N HIS A 32 10.62 -2.59 -13.84
CA HIS A 32 9.27 -2.46 -14.41
C HIS A 32 8.35 -3.68 -14.20
N ARG A 33 8.76 -4.66 -13.38
CA ARG A 33 7.99 -5.91 -13.13
C ARG A 33 7.31 -5.96 -11.77
N VAL A 34 7.19 -4.81 -11.10
CA VAL A 34 6.38 -4.70 -9.88
C VAL A 34 5.03 -4.12 -10.28
N PRO A 35 3.90 -4.76 -9.91
CA PRO A 35 2.58 -4.18 -10.14
C PRO A 35 2.45 -2.81 -9.47
N ASP A 36 1.71 -1.91 -10.11
CA ASP A 36 1.43 -0.60 -9.53
C ASP A 36 0.63 -0.72 -8.23
N GLY A 37 0.86 0.23 -7.34
CA GLY A 37 0.19 0.29 -6.05
C GLY A 37 0.76 1.39 -5.17
N PHE A 38 0.18 1.50 -3.98
CA PHE A 38 0.58 2.47 -2.98
C PHE A 38 0.56 1.85 -1.59
N SER A 39 1.14 2.56 -0.64
CA SER A 39 1.20 2.20 0.77
C SER A 39 0.58 3.31 1.61
N LEU A 40 -0.07 2.91 2.71
CA LEU A 40 -0.52 3.83 3.75
C LEU A 40 0.62 4.01 4.75
N PRO A 41 1.19 5.21 4.90
CA PRO A 41 2.18 5.47 5.91
C PRO A 41 1.53 5.47 7.30
N VAL A 42 2.31 5.11 8.32
CA VAL A 42 1.82 5.04 9.71
C VAL A 42 1.27 6.37 10.23
N THR A 43 1.69 7.51 9.66
CA THR A 43 1.18 8.84 10.03
C THR A 43 -0.30 9.01 9.73
N VAL A 44 -0.86 8.24 8.78
CA VAL A 44 -2.29 8.28 8.45
C VAL A 44 -3.17 7.89 9.64
N MET A 45 -2.68 7.04 10.53
CA MET A 45 -3.44 6.59 11.70
C MET A 45 -3.74 7.73 12.68
N ASP A 46 -2.86 8.73 12.75
CA ASP A 46 -2.97 9.86 13.69
C ASP A 46 -3.45 11.16 13.01
N GLU A 47 -3.12 11.34 11.72
CA GLU A 47 -3.26 12.63 11.03
C GLU A 47 -4.43 12.70 10.04
N ALA A 48 -4.95 11.56 9.55
CA ALA A 48 -5.95 11.56 8.49
C ALA A 48 -7.37 11.37 9.03
N HIS A 49 -8.28 12.25 8.61
CA HIS A 49 -9.71 12.03 8.83
C HIS A 49 -10.19 10.82 7.98
N PRO A 50 -10.95 9.87 8.54
CA PRO A 50 -11.32 8.63 7.84
C PRO A 50 -12.04 8.84 6.49
N LEU A 51 -12.88 9.88 6.39
CA LEU A 51 -13.58 10.19 5.13
C LEU A 51 -12.61 10.69 4.06
N ASP A 52 -11.65 11.54 4.44
CA ASP A 52 -10.67 12.10 3.50
C ASP A 52 -9.75 11.00 2.96
N LEU A 53 -9.38 10.03 3.81
CA LEU A 53 -8.60 8.87 3.42
C LEU A 53 -9.36 7.97 2.44
N ARG A 54 -10.64 7.69 2.73
CA ARG A 54 -11.51 6.90 1.84
C ARG A 54 -11.62 7.55 0.46
N ASP A 55 -11.82 8.86 0.40
CA ASP A 55 -11.91 9.60 -0.87
C ASP A 55 -10.57 9.57 -1.63
N GLU A 56 -9.45 9.71 -0.91
CA GLU A 56 -8.11 9.66 -1.50
C GLU A 56 -7.79 8.27 -2.08
N ILE A 57 -8.11 7.19 -1.35
CA ILE A 57 -7.96 5.80 -1.81
C ILE A 57 -8.84 5.55 -3.05
N THR A 58 -10.10 5.99 -2.99
CA THR A 58 -11.05 5.81 -4.10
C THR A 58 -10.55 6.50 -5.37
N ARG A 59 -10.03 7.72 -5.24
CA ARG A 59 -9.44 8.45 -6.37
C ARG A 59 -8.20 7.74 -6.92
N ALA A 60 -7.29 7.27 -6.05
CA ALA A 60 -6.09 6.56 -6.48
C ALA A 60 -6.41 5.26 -7.22
N ILE A 61 -7.43 4.52 -6.78
CA ILE A 61 -7.91 3.32 -7.48
C ILE A 61 -8.49 3.67 -8.85
N ALA A 62 -9.32 4.72 -8.92
CA ALA A 62 -9.89 5.18 -10.19
C ALA A 62 -8.80 5.60 -11.20
N ASP A 63 -7.77 6.30 -10.73
CA ASP A 63 -6.62 6.70 -11.55
C ASP A 63 -5.88 5.48 -12.08
N LEU A 64 -5.63 4.46 -11.24
CA LEU A 64 -5.01 3.20 -11.67
C LEU A 64 -5.85 2.45 -12.70
N MET A 65 -7.15 2.34 -12.49
CA MET A 65 -8.07 1.71 -13.46
C MET A 65 -8.00 2.41 -14.81
N ALA A 66 -8.01 3.75 -14.81
CA ALA A 66 -7.92 4.54 -16.03
C ALA A 66 -6.57 4.35 -16.74
N CYS A 67 -5.46 4.40 -16.00
CA CYS A 67 -4.12 4.20 -16.56
C CYS A 67 -3.95 2.81 -17.22
N HIS A 68 -4.56 1.77 -16.65
CA HIS A 68 -4.44 0.39 -17.12
C HIS A 68 -5.60 -0.06 -18.01
N SER A 69 -6.57 0.81 -18.29
CA SER A 69 -7.80 0.47 -19.04
C SER A 69 -8.54 -0.74 -18.47
N LEU A 70 -8.58 -0.86 -17.14
CA LEU A 70 -9.20 -1.97 -16.44
C LEU A 70 -10.69 -1.71 -16.21
N PRO A 71 -11.58 -2.67 -16.51
CA PRO A 71 -13.01 -2.53 -16.25
C PRO A 71 -13.36 -2.60 -14.77
N ASP A 72 -12.51 -3.26 -13.97
CA ASP A 72 -12.61 -3.36 -12.52
C ASP A 72 -11.19 -3.44 -11.92
N PHE A 73 -11.04 -2.98 -10.67
CA PHE A 73 -9.75 -3.04 -9.97
C PHE A 73 -9.69 -4.23 -9.04
N ILE A 74 -8.67 -5.06 -9.23
CA ILE A 74 -8.37 -6.21 -8.38
C ILE A 74 -7.07 -5.92 -7.66
N ALA A 75 -7.10 -5.94 -6.33
CA ALA A 75 -5.95 -5.65 -5.49
C ALA A 75 -5.63 -6.80 -4.53
N ALA A 76 -4.37 -6.80 -4.09
CA ALA A 76 -3.95 -7.49 -2.89
C ALA A 76 -3.75 -6.46 -1.77
N VAL A 77 -4.47 -6.59 -0.67
CA VAL A 77 -4.28 -5.76 0.53
C VAL A 77 -3.36 -6.50 1.48
N ARG A 78 -2.22 -5.89 1.80
CA ARG A 78 -1.13 -6.52 2.54
C ARG A 78 -0.65 -5.61 3.64
N SER A 79 -0.62 -6.16 4.83
CA SER A 79 0.05 -5.59 5.99
C SER A 79 1.56 -5.46 5.77
N SER A 80 2.11 -4.34 6.24
CA SER A 80 3.54 -4.04 6.23
C SER A 80 3.85 -3.27 7.51
N ALA A 81 4.05 -3.98 8.62
CA ALA A 81 4.31 -3.33 9.90
C ALA A 81 5.75 -2.80 9.96
N VAL A 82 5.94 -1.70 10.70
CA VAL A 82 7.25 -1.08 10.91
C VAL A 82 8.22 -2.01 11.65
N ASP A 83 7.71 -2.82 12.58
CA ASP A 83 8.50 -3.75 13.39
C ASP A 83 8.34 -5.22 12.96
N GLU A 84 7.91 -5.48 11.72
CA GLU A 84 7.79 -6.88 11.25
C GLU A 84 9.16 -7.55 11.11
N ASP A 85 10.19 -6.76 10.79
CA ASP A 85 11.59 -7.17 10.68
C ASP A 85 12.41 -6.57 11.84
N GLY A 86 11.97 -6.84 13.07
CA GLY A 86 12.64 -6.37 14.28
C GLY A 86 14.08 -6.88 14.39
N ALA A 87 14.93 -6.16 15.13
CA ALA A 87 16.36 -6.46 15.25
C ALA A 87 16.69 -7.83 15.88
N THR A 88 15.73 -8.43 16.58
CA THR A 88 15.92 -9.70 17.33
C THR A 88 14.97 -10.81 16.91
N ALA A 89 13.87 -10.50 16.22
CA ALA A 89 12.87 -11.46 15.76
C ALA A 89 12.10 -10.90 14.56
N SER A 90 11.72 -11.79 13.64
CA SER A 90 10.80 -11.49 12.55
C SER A 90 9.41 -12.01 12.89
N PHE A 91 8.39 -11.18 12.71
CA PHE A 91 6.97 -11.56 12.85
C PHE A 91 6.35 -11.99 11.51
N ALA A 92 7.20 -12.40 10.55
CA ALA A 92 6.78 -12.87 9.24
C ALA A 92 5.69 -13.94 9.35
N GLY A 93 4.54 -13.67 8.73
CA GLY A 93 3.41 -14.61 8.68
C GLY A 93 2.37 -14.45 9.79
N GLN A 94 2.51 -13.49 10.72
CA GLN A 94 1.45 -13.16 11.67
C GLN A 94 0.44 -12.14 11.15
N HIS A 95 0.77 -11.43 10.08
CA HIS A 95 -0.08 -10.36 9.57
C HIS A 95 -0.94 -10.78 8.37
N GLU A 96 -2.13 -10.19 8.28
CA GLU A 96 -3.16 -10.56 7.31
C GLU A 96 -2.76 -10.17 5.87
N THR A 97 -3.19 -11.00 4.91
CA THR A 97 -3.07 -10.75 3.48
C THR A 97 -4.38 -11.15 2.82
N TYR A 98 -4.98 -10.20 2.12
CA TYR A 98 -6.23 -10.37 1.39
C TYR A 98 -5.92 -10.30 -0.11
N LEU A 99 -6.24 -11.37 -0.84
CA LEU A 99 -5.99 -11.47 -2.27
C LEU A 99 -7.31 -11.41 -3.03
N ASN A 100 -7.24 -10.99 -4.30
CA ASN A 100 -8.37 -10.93 -5.21
C ASN A 100 -9.53 -10.08 -4.67
N ILE A 101 -9.21 -8.97 -3.99
CA ILE A 101 -10.22 -8.03 -3.51
C ILE A 101 -10.63 -7.14 -4.66
N VAL A 102 -11.92 -7.09 -4.95
CA VAL A 102 -12.50 -6.45 -6.14
C VAL A 102 -13.31 -5.23 -5.71
N GLY A 103 -13.00 -4.08 -6.32
CA GLY A 103 -13.72 -2.83 -6.09
C GLY A 103 -13.22 -2.03 -4.87
N ALA A 104 -13.34 -0.70 -4.97
CA ALA A 104 -12.77 0.24 -3.99
C ALA A 104 -13.31 0.04 -2.57
N ASP A 105 -14.62 -0.17 -2.42
CA ASP A 105 -15.22 -0.37 -1.09
C ASP A 105 -14.69 -1.63 -0.39
N ALA A 106 -14.54 -2.74 -1.13
CA ALA A 106 -13.99 -3.97 -0.57
C ALA A 106 -12.51 -3.83 -0.20
N ILE A 107 -11.74 -3.07 -0.99
CA ILE A 107 -10.33 -2.77 -0.72
C ILE A 107 -10.18 -1.90 0.54
N ILE A 108 -11.09 -0.96 0.78
CA ILE A 108 -11.07 -0.10 1.97
C ILE A 108 -11.48 -0.88 3.24
N GLN A 109 -12.30 -1.93 3.09
CA GLN A 109 -12.74 -2.79 4.19
C GLN A 109 -11.73 -3.87 4.57
N ALA A 110 -10.91 -4.32 3.61
CA ALA A 110 -9.86 -5.32 3.79
C ALA A 110 -8.60 -4.72 4.45
#